data_AF-A0A220QJQ5-F1
#
_entry.id   AF-A0A220QJQ5-F1
#
_cell.length_a   1.000
_cell.length_b   1.000
_cell.length_c   1.000
_cell.angle_alpha   90.00
_cell.angle_beta   90.00
_cell.angle_gamma   90.00
#
_symmetry.space_group_name_H-M   'P 1'
#
loop_
_entity.id
_entity.type
_entity.pdbx_description
1 polymer ?
#
loop_
_entity_poly.entity_id
_entity_poly.type
_entity_poly.pdbx_seq_one_letter_code
_entity_poly.pdbx_strand_id
1 'polypeptide(L)'
;PSILSHYWGGDKLNIRQDLEQNGYNAYEASISAFGSNYDHAVELYSYIKGGTVDYGAAHAERYGHERYGKTYAGVYKDWQPGQKVHLVGHSMGGQTVRQLEELLRNGSQEEIEYQKAHGGDISPLLQGGQDNMVSSITTLGTPHNGTHDSDKLGNEAIVRQIAFDLGKKLGNKYSRVDFGLSQWGLKQQPGESY
;
A
#
# COMPACT_ATOMS: atom_id res chain seq x y z
N PRO A 1 -20.84 3.02 12.54
CA PRO A 1 -20.59 4.46 12.28
C PRO A 1 -19.34 4.61 11.40
N SER A 2 -19.46 5.10 10.16
CA SER A 2 -18.30 5.40 9.32
C SER A 2 -17.54 6.56 9.95
N ILE A 3 -16.28 6.34 10.32
CA ILE A 3 -15.56 7.27 11.20
C ILE A 3 -14.98 8.48 10.44
N LEU A 4 -15.00 8.50 9.10
CA LEU A 4 -14.70 9.69 8.30
C LEU A 4 -15.58 9.74 7.06
N SER A 5 -15.99 10.95 6.67
CA SER A 5 -16.52 11.26 5.34
C SER A 5 -15.51 10.87 4.25
N HIS A 6 -15.97 10.74 3.01
CA HIS A 6 -15.15 10.33 1.86
C HIS A 6 -13.76 10.99 1.89
N TYR A 7 -12.67 10.21 1.95
CA TYR A 7 -11.31 10.78 2.06
C TYR A 7 -11.04 11.80 0.93
N TRP A 8 -11.43 11.44 -0.29
CA TRP A 8 -11.37 12.31 -1.45
C TRP A 8 -12.61 13.21 -1.53
N GLY A 9 -12.53 14.33 -0.80
CA GLY A 9 -13.44 15.48 -0.92
C GLY A 9 -14.38 15.69 0.28
N GLY A 10 -14.31 14.84 1.30
CA GLY A 10 -14.99 14.99 2.59
C GLY A 10 -16.50 15.17 2.42
N ASP A 11 -17.05 16.14 3.14
CA ASP A 11 -18.48 16.49 3.03
C ASP A 11 -18.78 17.47 1.88
N LYS A 12 -17.75 17.89 1.13
CA LYS A 12 -17.90 18.90 0.07
C LYS A 12 -18.22 18.26 -1.28
N LEU A 13 -17.57 17.14 -1.60
CA LEU A 13 -17.71 16.46 -2.89
C LEU A 13 -17.25 15.01 -2.73
N ASN A 14 -18.00 14.05 -3.26
CA ASN A 14 -17.46 12.71 -3.49
C ASN A 14 -16.71 12.72 -4.83
N ILE A 15 -15.40 12.96 -4.78
CA ILE A 15 -14.58 13.21 -5.99
C ILE A 15 -14.61 12.00 -6.93
N ARG A 16 -14.53 10.77 -6.40
CA ARG A 16 -14.61 9.58 -7.24
C ARG A 16 -15.94 9.50 -7.98
N GLN A 17 -17.05 9.67 -7.27
CA GLN A 17 -18.37 9.60 -7.88
C GLN A 17 -18.57 10.71 -8.92
N ASP A 18 -18.07 11.92 -8.65
CA ASP A 18 -18.12 13.04 -9.59
C ASP A 18 -17.32 12.72 -10.88
N LEU A 19 -16.11 12.17 -10.75
CA LEU A 19 -15.32 11.73 -11.90
C LEU A 19 -16.03 10.64 -12.72
N GLU A 20 -16.62 9.64 -12.06
CA GLU A 20 -17.39 8.57 -12.72
C GLU A 20 -18.61 9.13 -13.46
N GLN A 21 -19.34 10.08 -12.86
CA GLN A 21 -20.50 10.74 -13.48
C GLN A 21 -20.11 11.61 -14.69
N ASN A 22 -18.88 12.11 -14.72
CA ASN A 22 -18.34 12.87 -15.84
C ASN A 22 -17.60 12.00 -16.88
N GLY A 23 -17.76 10.67 -16.82
CA GLY A 23 -17.27 9.74 -17.84
C GLY A 23 -15.82 9.29 -17.67
N TYR A 24 -15.21 9.53 -16.50
CA TYR A 24 -13.86 9.04 -16.18
C TYR A 24 -13.92 7.72 -15.40
N ASN A 25 -13.10 6.75 -15.80
CA ASN A 25 -12.91 5.53 -15.02
C ASN A 25 -11.97 5.80 -13.83
N ALA A 26 -12.54 6.14 -12.68
CA ALA A 26 -11.81 6.49 -11.46
C ALA A 26 -11.92 5.41 -10.39
N TYR A 27 -10.84 5.17 -9.66
CA TYR A 27 -10.77 4.19 -8.59
C TYR A 27 -10.08 4.78 -7.36
N GLU A 28 -10.53 4.39 -6.17
CA GLU A 28 -9.92 4.78 -4.90
C GLU A 28 -9.22 3.57 -4.28
N ALA A 29 -7.89 3.58 -4.27
CA ALA A 29 -7.11 2.51 -3.67
C ALA A 29 -7.32 2.44 -2.16
N SER A 30 -7.48 1.22 -1.63
CA SER A 30 -7.58 0.94 -0.20
C SER A 30 -6.43 0.04 0.23
N ILE A 31 -5.31 0.68 0.54
CA ILE A 31 -4.07 0.07 1.06
C ILE A 31 -3.93 0.35 2.57
N SER A 32 -2.91 -0.21 3.21
CA SER A 32 -2.68 -0.05 4.64
C SER A 32 -2.60 1.43 5.06
N ALA A 33 -2.98 1.71 6.30
CA ALA A 33 -2.94 3.07 6.84
C ALA A 33 -1.58 3.45 7.45
N PHE A 34 -0.83 2.45 7.92
CA PHE A 34 0.41 2.63 8.69
C PHE A 34 1.61 1.87 8.13
N GLY A 35 1.47 1.23 6.96
CA GLY A 35 2.55 0.51 6.31
C GLY A 35 3.66 1.44 5.84
N SER A 36 4.80 0.84 5.51
CA SER A 36 5.89 1.57 4.87
C SER A 36 5.48 2.00 3.44
N ASN A 37 6.19 2.96 2.84
CA ASN A 37 5.98 3.27 1.41
C ASN A 37 6.24 2.06 0.50
N TYR A 38 7.10 1.12 0.93
CA TYR A 38 7.36 -0.12 0.21
C TYR A 38 6.14 -1.04 0.29
N ASP A 39 5.62 -1.33 1.48
CA ASP A 39 4.41 -2.13 1.68
C ASP A 39 3.23 -1.55 0.89
N HIS A 40 3.04 -0.23 1.00
CA HIS A 40 2.01 0.51 0.27
C HIS A 40 2.13 0.34 -1.25
N ALA A 41 3.35 0.35 -1.79
CA ALA A 41 3.58 0.20 -3.22
C ALA A 41 3.22 -1.22 -3.71
N VAL A 42 3.63 -2.26 -2.96
CA VAL A 42 3.28 -3.65 -3.27
C VAL A 42 1.78 -3.90 -3.14
N GLU A 43 1.14 -3.34 -2.12
CA GLU A 43 -0.30 -3.39 -1.95
C GLU A 43 -1.04 -2.66 -3.06
N LEU A 44 -0.56 -1.48 -3.48
CA LEU A 44 -1.15 -0.71 -4.56
C LEU A 44 -1.05 -1.47 -5.90
N TYR A 45 0.10 -2.12 -6.17
CA TYR A 45 0.24 -2.99 -7.33
C TYR A 45 -0.82 -4.09 -7.34
N SER A 46 -0.97 -4.78 -6.21
CA SER A 46 -1.92 -5.89 -6.05
C SER A 46 -3.37 -5.39 -6.10
N TYR A 47 -3.67 -4.20 -5.58
CA TYR A 47 -4.99 -3.57 -5.69
C TYR A 47 -5.36 -3.31 -7.16
N ILE A 48 -4.43 -2.79 -7.96
CA ILE A 48 -4.66 -2.50 -9.39
C ILE A 48 -4.77 -3.80 -10.17
N LYS A 49 -3.72 -4.63 -10.14
CA LYS A 49 -3.61 -5.83 -10.99
C LYS A 49 -4.42 -7.03 -10.49
N GLY A 50 -4.69 -7.08 -9.19
CA GLY A 50 -5.26 -8.25 -8.53
C GLY A 50 -4.20 -9.25 -8.11
N GLY A 51 -4.58 -10.15 -7.20
CA GLY A 51 -3.70 -11.17 -6.65
C GLY A 51 -3.36 -10.95 -5.18
N THR A 52 -2.62 -11.90 -4.62
CA THR A 52 -2.12 -11.84 -3.24
C THR A 52 -0.92 -10.91 -3.17
N VAL A 53 -0.94 -10.00 -2.20
CA VAL A 53 0.20 -9.13 -1.91
C VAL A 53 1.40 -9.99 -1.56
N ASP A 54 2.51 -9.82 -2.28
CA ASP A 54 3.80 -10.46 -2.01
C ASP A 54 4.82 -9.35 -1.71
N TYR A 55 5.07 -9.10 -0.43
CA TYR A 55 6.00 -8.09 0.06
C TYR A 55 7.46 -8.44 -0.24
N GLY A 56 7.76 -9.59 -0.85
CA GLY A 56 9.14 -10.02 -1.10
C GLY A 56 9.71 -10.84 0.05
N ALA A 57 10.52 -11.84 -0.27
CA ALA A 57 11.08 -12.75 0.71
C ALA A 57 12.20 -12.08 1.52
N ALA A 58 13.06 -11.31 0.85
CA ALA A 58 14.18 -10.65 1.50
C ALA A 58 13.69 -9.55 2.45
N HIS A 59 12.72 -8.75 2.00
CA HIS A 59 12.10 -7.69 2.78
C HIS A 59 11.40 -8.26 4.02
N ALA A 60 10.56 -9.28 3.84
CA ALA A 60 9.85 -9.95 4.93
C ALA A 60 10.81 -10.53 5.98
N GLU A 61 11.88 -11.21 5.55
CA GLU A 61 12.90 -11.75 6.45
C GLU A 61 13.65 -10.64 7.19
N ARG A 62 14.05 -9.57 6.48
CA ARG A 62 14.80 -8.46 7.04
C ARG A 62 14.02 -7.69 8.10
N TYR A 63 12.74 -7.44 7.86
CA TYR A 63 11.89 -6.64 8.73
C TYR A 63 11.07 -7.46 9.72
N GLY A 64 11.05 -8.79 9.57
CA GLY A 64 10.41 -9.71 10.51
C GLY A 64 8.88 -9.65 10.46
N HIS A 65 8.30 -9.61 9.27
CA HIS A 65 6.85 -9.67 9.06
C HIS A 65 6.49 -10.69 7.98
N GLU A 66 5.21 -11.04 7.88
CA GLU A 66 4.73 -12.01 6.88
C GLU A 66 5.04 -11.54 5.45
N ARG A 67 5.51 -12.47 4.61
CA ARG A 67 5.77 -12.21 3.19
C ARG A 67 4.49 -11.94 2.40
N TYR A 68 3.41 -12.65 2.72
CA TYR A 68 2.16 -12.57 1.98
C TYR A 68 1.10 -11.83 2.78
N GLY A 69 0.45 -10.86 2.13
CA GLY A 69 -0.65 -10.08 2.69
C GLY A 69 -2.03 -10.55 2.18
N LYS A 70 -2.99 -9.63 2.17
CA LYS A 70 -4.35 -9.88 1.65
C LYS A 70 -4.36 -10.09 0.13
N THR A 71 -5.43 -10.72 -0.35
CA THR A 71 -5.69 -10.89 -1.80
C THR A 71 -6.69 -9.84 -2.29
N TYR A 72 -6.32 -9.14 -3.35
CA TYR A 72 -7.19 -8.18 -4.03
C TYR A 72 -7.83 -8.78 -5.28
N ALA A 73 -9.05 -8.38 -5.58
CA ALA A 73 -9.74 -8.78 -6.81
C ALA A 73 -9.09 -8.18 -8.08
N GLY A 74 -8.43 -7.02 -7.96
CA GLY A 74 -7.86 -6.28 -9.09
C GLY A 74 -8.89 -5.41 -9.79
N VAL A 75 -8.73 -4.09 -9.71
CA VAL A 75 -9.61 -3.14 -10.42
C VAL A 75 -9.27 -3.02 -11.91
N TYR A 76 -8.06 -3.41 -12.31
CA TYR A 76 -7.61 -3.46 -13.70
C TYR A 76 -6.70 -4.67 -13.92
N LYS A 77 -7.31 -5.85 -14.06
CA LYS A 77 -6.60 -7.14 -14.10
C LYS A 77 -5.62 -7.30 -15.26
N ASP A 78 -5.95 -6.71 -16.40
CA ASP A 78 -5.11 -6.82 -17.59
C ASP A 78 -3.88 -5.89 -17.55
N TRP A 79 -3.77 -5.03 -16.52
CA TRP A 79 -2.76 -3.99 -16.41
C TRP A 79 -1.34 -4.50 -16.63
N GLN A 80 -0.73 -4.04 -17.73
CA GLN A 80 0.57 -4.47 -18.25
C GLN A 80 1.16 -3.38 -19.17
N PRO A 81 2.43 -3.49 -19.62
CA PRO A 81 3.03 -2.49 -20.50
C PRO A 81 2.15 -2.14 -21.70
N GLY A 82 1.95 -0.84 -21.95
CA GLY A 82 1.04 -0.32 -22.98
C GLY A 82 -0.37 0.00 -22.48
N GLN A 83 -0.80 -0.59 -21.36
CA GLN A 83 -2.02 -0.24 -20.65
C GLN A 83 -1.68 0.68 -19.48
N LYS A 84 -1.81 1.99 -19.69
CA LYS A 84 -1.34 2.99 -18.72
C LYS A 84 -2.43 3.42 -17.74
N VAL A 85 -2.01 3.77 -16.53
CA VAL A 85 -2.85 4.43 -15.51
C VAL A 85 -2.31 5.80 -15.14
N HIS A 86 -3.18 6.69 -14.67
CA HIS A 86 -2.80 7.94 -14.02
C HIS A 86 -2.83 7.74 -12.51
N LEU A 87 -1.72 8.05 -11.84
CA LEU A 87 -1.59 7.91 -10.39
C LEU A 87 -1.65 9.29 -9.72
N VAL A 88 -2.65 9.48 -8.87
CA VAL A 88 -2.81 10.71 -8.07
C VAL A 88 -2.65 10.38 -6.60
N GLY A 89 -1.60 10.90 -5.97
CA GLY A 89 -1.26 10.65 -4.57
C GLY A 89 -1.44 11.90 -3.72
N HIS A 90 -2.24 11.83 -2.67
CA HIS A 90 -2.31 12.87 -1.63
C HIS A 90 -1.41 12.50 -0.45
N SER A 91 -0.72 13.49 0.13
CA SER A 91 0.20 13.31 1.26
C SER A 91 1.20 12.16 1.00
N MET A 92 1.38 11.22 1.92
CA MET A 92 2.24 10.04 1.77
C MET A 92 1.94 9.20 0.51
N GLY A 93 0.71 9.23 0.00
CA GLY A 93 0.34 8.56 -1.25
C GLY A 93 1.18 9.00 -2.44
N GLY A 94 1.69 10.24 -2.44
CA GLY A 94 2.60 10.71 -3.49
C GLY A 94 3.99 10.07 -3.44
N GLN A 95 4.47 9.65 -2.27
CA GLN A 95 5.70 8.86 -2.15
C GLN A 95 5.44 7.40 -2.56
N THR A 96 4.30 6.84 -2.15
CA THR A 96 3.87 5.49 -2.52
C THR A 96 3.81 5.30 -4.04
N VAL A 97 3.17 6.22 -4.78
CA VAL A 97 3.06 6.07 -6.25
C VAL A 97 4.41 6.23 -6.96
N ARG A 98 5.35 6.99 -6.40
CA ARG A 98 6.74 7.06 -6.87
C ARG A 98 7.48 5.76 -6.61
N GLN A 99 7.31 5.17 -5.42
CA GLN A 99 7.91 3.89 -5.05
C GLN A 99 7.39 2.73 -5.90
N LEU A 100 6.08 2.71 -6.20
CA LEU A 100 5.48 1.73 -7.12
C LEU A 100 6.11 1.83 -8.51
N GLU A 101 6.24 3.04 -9.03
CA GLU A 101 6.81 3.28 -10.36
C GLU A 101 8.28 2.87 -10.44
N GLU A 102 9.05 3.16 -9.39
CA GLU A 102 10.43 2.68 -9.24
C GLU A 102 10.52 1.15 -9.27
N LEU A 103 9.69 0.47 -8.48
CA LEU A 103 9.65 -1.00 -8.47
C LEU A 103 9.21 -1.58 -9.82
N LEU A 104 8.22 -0.99 -10.49
CA LEU A 104 7.82 -1.43 -11.82
C LEU A 104 8.98 -1.36 -12.82
N ARG A 105 9.71 -0.24 -12.85
CA ARG A 105 10.80 -0.06 -13.81
C ARG A 105 12.03 -0.89 -13.44
N ASN A 106 12.47 -0.83 -12.20
CA ASN A 106 13.79 -1.30 -11.78
C ASN A 106 13.75 -2.56 -10.91
N GLY A 107 12.58 -2.95 -10.41
CA GLY A 107 12.44 -4.07 -9.48
C GLY A 107 13.07 -3.78 -8.13
N SER A 108 13.34 -4.85 -7.37
CA SER A 108 14.13 -4.81 -6.15
C SER A 108 15.35 -5.70 -6.33
N GLN A 109 16.54 -5.08 -6.39
CA GLN A 109 17.80 -5.81 -6.53
C GLN A 109 18.02 -6.80 -5.37
N GLU A 110 17.63 -6.41 -4.15
CA GLU A 110 17.72 -7.26 -2.96
C GLU A 110 16.88 -8.53 -3.11
N GLU A 111 15.65 -8.41 -3.64
CA GLU A 111 14.76 -9.56 -3.88
C GLU A 111 15.26 -10.45 -5.01
N ILE A 112 15.80 -9.85 -6.08
CA ILE A 112 16.39 -10.57 -7.20
C ILE A 112 17.60 -11.40 -6.74
N GLU A 113 18.47 -10.81 -5.91
CA GLU A 113 19.64 -11.50 -5.36
C GLU A 113 19.23 -12.59 -4.37
N TYR A 114 18.26 -12.31 -3.51
CA TYR A 114 17.73 -13.28 -2.56
C TYR A 114 17.14 -14.49 -3.27
N GLN A 115 16.31 -14.28 -4.30
CA GLN A 115 15.71 -15.37 -5.09
C GLN A 115 16.78 -16.18 -5.83
N LYS A 116 17.85 -15.55 -6.34
CA LYS A 116 18.98 -16.28 -6.96
C LYS A 116 19.71 -17.16 -5.95
N ALA A 117 19.88 -16.71 -4.71
CA ALA A 117 20.60 -17.43 -3.68
C ALA A 117 19.76 -18.56 -3.02
N HIS A 118 18.46 -18.35 -2.84
CA HIS A 118 17.58 -19.23 -2.07
C HIS A 118 16.55 -19.99 -2.93
N GLY A 119 16.42 -19.65 -4.21
CA GLY A 119 15.38 -20.18 -5.10
C GLY A 119 13.99 -19.65 -4.75
N GLY A 120 12.96 -20.35 -5.26
CA GLY A 120 11.56 -19.99 -5.06
C GLY A 120 11.05 -18.88 -5.98
N ASP A 121 9.82 -18.45 -5.72
CA ASP A 121 9.09 -17.48 -6.52
C ASP A 121 9.46 -16.04 -6.14
N ILE A 122 9.37 -15.13 -7.12
CA ILE A 122 9.52 -13.68 -6.94
C ILE A 122 8.37 -12.96 -7.67
N SER A 123 7.70 -12.05 -6.97
CA SER A 123 6.64 -11.21 -7.54
C SER A 123 7.12 -10.52 -8.83
N PRO A 124 6.30 -10.48 -9.90
CA PRO A 124 6.67 -9.77 -11.12
C PRO A 124 7.05 -8.31 -10.87
N LEU A 125 6.36 -7.64 -9.93
CA LEU A 125 6.68 -6.26 -9.53
C LEU A 125 8.15 -6.13 -9.10
N LEU A 126 8.65 -7.11 -8.35
CA LEU A 126 9.98 -7.07 -7.76
C LEU A 126 11.09 -7.47 -8.75
N GLN A 127 10.73 -7.98 -9.93
CA GLN A 127 11.68 -8.29 -11.01
C GLN A 127 12.04 -7.07 -11.86
N GLY A 128 11.21 -6.02 -11.85
CA GLY A 128 11.38 -4.84 -12.70
C GLY A 128 11.05 -5.07 -14.18
N GLY A 129 11.46 -4.15 -15.05
CA GLY A 129 11.25 -4.24 -16.50
C GLY A 129 9.82 -3.99 -16.98
N GLN A 130 8.93 -3.48 -16.11
CA GLN A 130 7.52 -3.22 -16.39
C GLN A 130 7.26 -1.74 -16.71
N ASP A 131 7.99 -1.19 -17.67
CA ASP A 131 7.81 0.20 -18.11
C ASP A 131 6.50 0.37 -18.92
N ASN A 132 6.13 1.61 -19.24
CA ASN A 132 4.91 1.95 -19.98
C ASN A 132 3.59 1.49 -19.33
N MET A 133 3.57 1.37 -17.99
CA MET A 133 2.36 1.05 -17.20
C MET A 133 1.77 2.26 -16.47
N VAL A 134 2.55 3.33 -16.27
CA VAL A 134 2.12 4.59 -15.66
C VAL A 134 2.23 5.71 -16.68
N SER A 135 1.15 6.47 -16.89
CA SER A 135 1.14 7.63 -17.79
C SER A 135 1.52 8.92 -17.09
N SER A 136 1.10 9.09 -15.83
CA SER A 136 1.44 10.26 -15.05
C SER A 136 1.43 9.96 -13.56
N ILE A 137 2.23 10.73 -12.83
CA ILE A 137 2.19 10.83 -11.38
C ILE A 137 1.87 12.28 -11.02
N THR A 138 0.81 12.50 -10.24
CA THR A 138 0.43 13.79 -9.69
C THR A 138 0.38 13.70 -8.18
N THR A 139 1.05 14.62 -7.48
CA THR A 139 1.17 14.56 -6.01
C THR A 139 0.61 15.83 -5.38
N LEU A 140 -0.23 15.69 -4.35
CA LEU A 140 -0.92 16.79 -3.67
C LEU A 140 -0.52 16.82 -2.19
N GLY A 141 0.12 17.89 -1.75
CA GLY A 141 0.56 18.03 -0.34
C GLY A 141 1.52 16.93 0.13
N THR A 142 2.25 16.31 -0.80
CA THR A 142 3.14 15.18 -0.49
C THR A 142 4.43 15.65 0.19
N PRO A 143 4.82 15.05 1.33
CA PRO A 143 6.08 15.37 2.01
C PRO A 143 7.27 14.70 1.31
N HIS A 144 7.59 15.11 0.09
CA HIS A 144 8.69 14.52 -0.71
C HIS A 144 10.05 14.59 -0.01
N ASN A 145 10.24 15.55 0.89
CA ASN A 145 11.44 15.74 1.70
C ASN A 145 11.18 15.51 3.20
N GLY A 146 10.14 14.75 3.55
CA GLY A 146 9.70 14.56 4.92
C GLY A 146 8.93 15.76 5.49
N THR A 147 8.60 15.68 6.77
CA THR A 147 7.98 16.77 7.53
C THR A 147 8.53 16.77 8.95
N HIS A 148 8.83 17.96 9.47
CA HIS A 148 9.28 18.14 10.85
C HIS A 148 8.27 17.61 11.88
N ASP A 149 6.98 17.55 11.53
CA ASP A 149 5.95 16.99 12.39
C ASP A 149 6.20 15.50 12.69
N SER A 150 6.70 14.76 11.70
CA SER A 150 7.09 13.35 11.90
C SER A 150 8.36 13.27 12.73
N ASP A 151 9.37 14.08 12.40
CA ASP A 151 10.68 14.03 13.05
C ASP A 151 10.63 14.40 14.54
N LYS A 152 9.74 15.32 14.93
CA LYS A 152 9.67 15.87 16.28
C LYS A 152 8.53 15.32 17.14
N LEU A 153 7.49 14.76 16.53
CA LEU A 153 6.26 14.37 17.24
C LEU A 153 5.74 13.00 16.80
N GLY A 154 5.56 12.77 15.50
CA GLY A 154 4.89 11.58 14.98
C GLY A 154 5.67 10.28 15.12
N ASN A 155 7.00 10.34 15.01
CA ASN A 155 7.89 9.16 15.08
C ASN A 155 8.54 8.98 16.48
N GLU A 156 8.16 9.81 17.44
CA GLU A 156 8.54 9.62 18.84
C GLU A 156 8.05 8.24 19.33
N ALA A 157 8.86 7.58 20.16
CA ALA A 157 8.59 6.20 20.58
C ALA A 157 7.18 6.05 21.21
N ILE A 158 6.75 7.06 21.97
CA ILE A 158 5.44 7.09 22.63
C ILE A 158 4.30 7.19 21.61
N VAL A 159 4.43 8.00 20.56
CA VAL A 159 3.39 8.18 19.54
C VAL A 159 3.28 6.93 18.66
N ARG A 160 4.41 6.33 18.29
CA ARG A 160 4.42 5.02 17.63
C ARG A 160 3.77 3.93 18.47
N GLN A 161 4.08 3.86 19.77
CA GLN A 161 3.48 2.88 20.66
C GLN A 161 1.96 3.02 20.72
N ILE A 162 1.44 4.26 20.83
CA ILE A 162 -0.01 4.51 20.82
C ILE A 162 -0.64 4.06 19.50
N ALA A 163 -0.01 4.35 18.36
CA ALA A 163 -0.51 3.92 17.05
C ALA A 163 -0.54 2.40 16.91
N PHE A 164 0.51 1.71 17.36
CA PHE A 164 0.57 0.24 17.33
C PHE A 164 -0.39 -0.41 18.33
N ASP A 165 -0.57 0.16 19.52
CA ASP A 165 -1.56 -0.31 20.50
C ASP A 165 -2.98 -0.16 19.97
N LEU A 166 -3.27 0.95 19.28
CA LEU A 166 -4.55 1.15 18.59
C LEU A 166 -4.73 0.13 17.46
N GLY A 167 -3.69 -0.08 16.65
CA GLY A 167 -3.66 -1.10 15.59
C GLY A 167 -3.96 -2.50 16.12
N LYS A 168 -3.27 -2.93 17.18
CA LYS A 168 -3.49 -4.21 17.87
C LYS A 168 -4.91 -4.34 18.39
N LYS A 169 -5.40 -3.32 19.12
CA LYS A 169 -6.76 -3.32 19.70
C LYS A 169 -7.83 -3.42 18.63
N LEU A 170 -7.66 -2.73 17.51
CA LEU A 170 -8.60 -2.72 16.40
C LEU A 170 -8.38 -3.89 15.43
N GLY A 171 -7.30 -4.65 15.55
CA GLY A 171 -7.05 -5.92 14.86
C GLY A 171 -7.78 -7.13 15.45
N ASN A 172 -8.63 -6.94 16.47
CA ASN A 172 -9.37 -8.05 17.09
C ASN A 172 -10.34 -8.75 16.12
N LYS A 173 -10.75 -9.97 16.47
CA LYS A 173 -11.60 -10.83 15.62
C LYS A 173 -13.01 -10.29 15.35
N TYR A 174 -13.48 -9.32 16.13
CA TYR A 174 -14.79 -8.67 15.97
C TYR A 174 -14.71 -7.35 15.17
N SER A 175 -13.51 -6.85 14.89
CA SER A 175 -13.32 -5.62 14.16
C SER A 175 -13.60 -5.78 12.67
N ARG A 176 -14.33 -4.79 12.13
CA ARG A 176 -14.60 -4.64 10.69
C ARG A 176 -13.66 -3.63 10.01
N VAL A 177 -12.70 -3.09 10.76
CA VAL A 177 -11.70 -2.13 10.26
C VAL A 177 -10.36 -2.85 10.15
N ASP A 178 -9.71 -2.72 9.01
CA ASP A 178 -8.36 -3.22 8.75
C ASP A 178 -7.43 -2.02 8.53
N PHE A 179 -6.44 -1.87 9.40
CA PHE A 179 -5.43 -0.82 9.29
C PHE A 179 -4.23 -1.24 8.41
N GLY A 180 -4.24 -2.47 7.88
CA GLY A 180 -3.19 -3.04 7.06
C GLY A 180 -1.88 -3.26 7.83
N LEU A 181 -2.02 -3.80 9.04
CA LEU A 181 -0.90 -4.25 9.87
C LEU A 181 -0.97 -5.77 10.13
N SER A 182 -1.78 -6.49 9.37
CA SER A 182 -1.94 -7.94 9.52
C SER A 182 -0.66 -8.71 9.20
N GLN A 183 0.17 -8.20 8.30
CA GLN A 183 1.49 -8.75 8.01
C GLN A 183 2.41 -8.73 9.22
N TRP A 184 2.18 -7.82 10.17
CA TRP A 184 2.90 -7.73 11.44
C TRP A 184 2.32 -8.64 12.54
N GLY A 185 1.40 -9.55 12.21
CA GLY A 185 0.70 -10.39 13.18
C GLY A 185 -0.34 -9.64 14.01
N LEU A 186 -0.66 -8.38 13.68
CA LEU A 186 -1.65 -7.56 14.41
C LEU A 186 -3.08 -7.84 13.94
N LYS A 187 -3.42 -9.12 13.77
CA LYS A 187 -4.77 -9.62 13.48
C LYS A 187 -5.03 -10.86 14.32
N GLN A 188 -5.99 -10.75 15.24
CA GLN A 188 -6.34 -11.85 16.13
C GLN A 188 -6.95 -13.02 15.34
N GLN A 189 -6.43 -14.23 15.56
CA GLN A 189 -6.85 -15.43 14.84
C GLN A 189 -8.12 -16.06 15.45
N PRO A 190 -8.89 -16.85 14.68
CA PRO A 190 -9.97 -17.65 15.23
C PRO A 190 -9.46 -18.61 16.33
N GLY A 191 -10.08 -18.55 17.52
CA GLY A 191 -9.69 -19.38 18.66
C GLY A 191 -8.59 -18.78 19.56
N GLU A 192 -7.97 -17.67 19.17
CA GLU A 192 -7.01 -16.95 20.01
C GLU A 192 -7.75 -16.16 21.12
N SER A 193 -7.24 -16.24 22.35
CA SER A 193 -7.65 -15.35 23.44
C SER A 193 -7.15 -13.93 23.17
N TYR A 194 -7.69 -12.95 23.91
CA TYR A 194 -7.14 -11.58 23.86
C TYR A 194 -5.88 -11.48 24.72
#